data_AF-A0A7Y4R0K6-F1
#
_entry.id   AF-A0A7Y4R0K6-F1
#
_cell.length_a   1.000
_cell.length_b   1.000
_cell.length_c   1.000
_cell.angle_alpha   90.00
_cell.angle_beta   90.00
_cell.angle_gamma   90.00
#
_symmetry.space_group_name_H-M   'P 1'
#
loop_
_entity.id
_entity.type
_entity.pdbx_description
1 polymer ?
#
loop_
_entity_poly.entity_id
_entity_poly.type
_entity_poly.pdbx_seq_one_letter_code
_entity_poly.pdbx_strand_id
1 'polypeptide(L)'
;MANRTDYQLGLLYLVHLLISADGVVDESEEKQLLKICEKENIPADVFVQFKEQVSKSKDREIYQKGIELINKCTDDEKLDAFVHLYKMSEADGTVHVKEVRLLLYSIKMADIEFNDVVARATQTKS
;
A
#
# COMPACT_ATOMS: atom_id res chain seq x y z
N MET A 1 14.01 13.54 8.83
CA MET A 1 13.97 13.49 7.35
C MET A 1 13.32 12.16 7.01
N ALA A 2 12.21 12.19 6.26
CA ALA A 2 11.59 10.94 5.81
C ALA A 2 12.51 10.25 4.80
N ASN A 3 12.64 8.94 4.93
CA ASN A 3 13.41 8.12 4.02
C ASN A 3 12.49 7.67 2.88
N ARG A 4 12.77 8.09 1.66
CA ARG A 4 11.98 7.71 0.47
C ARG A 4 11.86 6.19 0.31
N THR A 5 12.89 5.44 0.71
CA THR A 5 12.86 3.97 0.70
C THR A 5 11.86 3.40 1.72
N ASP A 6 11.70 4.05 2.89
CA ASP A 6 10.73 3.60 3.89
C ASP A 6 9.30 3.76 3.35
N TYR A 7 9.00 4.90 2.72
CA TYR A 7 7.71 5.12 2.04
C TYR A 7 7.46 4.06 0.96
N GLN A 8 8.42 3.85 0.06
CA GLN A 8 8.26 2.91 -1.07
C GLN A 8 8.08 1.46 -0.60
N LEU A 9 8.90 0.99 0.36
CA LEU A 9 8.76 -0.35 0.92
C LEU A 9 7.47 -0.50 1.73
N GLY A 10 7.12 0.51 2.53
CA GLY A 10 5.90 0.55 3.31
C GLY A 10 4.66 0.41 2.41
N LEU A 11 4.61 1.20 1.34
CA LEU A 11 3.56 1.15 0.34
C LEU A 11 3.47 -0.23 -0.32
N LEU A 12 4.59 -0.79 -0.78
CA LEU A 12 4.60 -2.11 -1.43
C LEU A 12 4.09 -3.22 -0.51
N TYR A 13 4.47 -3.23 0.77
CA TYR A 13 3.96 -4.22 1.73
C TYR A 13 2.45 -4.11 1.94
N LEU A 14 1.92 -2.89 2.06
CA LEU A 14 0.49 -2.69 2.28
C LEU A 14 -0.33 -2.98 1.01
N VAL A 15 0.17 -2.58 -0.17
CA VAL A 15 -0.46 -2.91 -1.46
C VAL A 15 -0.49 -4.42 -1.67
N HIS A 16 0.60 -5.13 -1.38
CA HIS A 16 0.65 -6.58 -1.50
C HIS A 16 -0.44 -7.27 -0.67
N LEU A 17 -0.61 -6.85 0.59
CA LEU A 17 -1.66 -7.40 1.46
C LEU A 17 -3.07 -7.04 1.01
N LEU A 18 -3.25 -5.88 0.37
CA LEU A 18 -4.54 -5.46 -0.15
C LEU A 18 -4.94 -6.37 -1.31
N ILE A 19 -4.06 -6.52 -2.30
CA ILE A 19 -4.36 -7.29 -3.51
C ILE A 19 -4.42 -8.79 -3.24
N SER A 20 -3.68 -9.31 -2.25
CA SER A 20 -3.67 -10.72 -1.90
C SER A 20 -4.74 -11.12 -0.87
N ALA A 21 -5.66 -10.21 -0.51
CA ALA A 21 -6.63 -10.42 0.56
C ALA A 21 -7.67 -11.51 0.26
N ASP A 22 -7.96 -11.75 -1.02
CA ASP A 22 -8.86 -12.79 -1.50
C ASP A 22 -8.21 -14.20 -1.51
N GLY A 23 -6.87 -14.26 -1.42
CA GLY A 23 -6.08 -15.48 -1.39
C GLY A 23 -5.77 -16.08 -2.77
N VAL A 24 -6.03 -15.36 -3.87
CA VAL A 24 -5.77 -15.80 -5.24
C VAL A 24 -4.63 -14.96 -5.84
N VAL A 25 -3.40 -15.45 -5.65
CA VAL A 25 -2.22 -14.84 -6.27
C VAL A 25 -2.22 -15.12 -7.79
N ASP A 26 -2.68 -14.14 -8.57
CA ASP A 26 -2.78 -14.13 -10.04
C ASP A 26 -1.69 -13.19 -10.63
N GLU A 27 -1.30 -13.39 -11.90
CA GLU A 27 -0.58 -12.42 -12.74
C GLU A 27 -1.14 -10.98 -12.66
N SER A 28 -2.43 -10.82 -12.35
CA SER A 28 -3.08 -9.54 -12.08
C SER A 28 -2.42 -8.77 -10.92
N GLU A 29 -2.04 -9.44 -9.83
CA GLU A 29 -1.41 -8.82 -8.66
C GLU A 29 -0.05 -8.22 -9.03
N GLU A 30 0.77 -8.98 -9.76
CA GLU A 30 2.11 -8.53 -10.16
C GLU A 30 2.01 -7.33 -11.12
N LYS A 31 1.04 -7.32 -12.02
CA LYS A 31 0.75 -6.15 -12.88
C LYS A 31 0.37 -4.92 -12.06
N GLN A 32 -0.41 -5.08 -10.98
CA GLN A 32 -0.78 -3.98 -10.11
C GLN A 32 0.41 -3.43 -9.31
N LEU A 33 1.26 -4.31 -8.77
CA LEU A 33 2.50 -3.91 -8.08
C LEU A 33 3.46 -3.17 -9.00
N LEU A 34 3.65 -3.64 -10.25
CA LEU A 34 4.51 -2.96 -11.23
C LEU A 34 3.98 -1.57 -11.59
N LYS A 35 2.66 -1.39 -11.73
CA LYS A 35 2.07 -0.05 -11.95
C LYS A 35 2.35 0.91 -10.80
N ILE A 36 2.33 0.43 -9.55
CA ILE A 36 2.71 1.26 -8.39
C ILE A 36 4.19 1.60 -8.44
N CYS A 37 5.05 0.64 -8.81
CA CYS A 37 6.48 0.89 -8.96
C CYS A 37 6.76 1.99 -10.00
N GLU A 38 6.06 1.96 -11.14
CA GLU A 38 6.16 3.00 -12.17
C GLU A 38 5.67 4.36 -11.66
N LYS A 39 4.50 4.42 -11.03
CA LYS A 39 3.91 5.68 -10.51
C LYS A 39 4.79 6.36 -9.47
N GLU A 40 5.33 5.59 -8.53
CA GLU A 40 6.12 6.09 -7.40
C GLU A 40 7.63 6.14 -7.67
N ASN A 41 8.03 5.83 -8.91
CA ASN A 41 9.42 5.72 -9.34
C ASN A 41 10.24 4.84 -8.37
N ILE A 42 9.71 3.64 -8.07
CA ILE A 42 10.35 2.69 -7.16
C ILE A 42 11.52 2.03 -7.88
N PRO A 43 12.74 2.14 -7.34
CA PRO A 43 13.91 1.47 -7.90
C PRO A 43 13.77 -0.06 -7.91
N ALA A 44 14.35 -0.71 -8.93
CA ALA A 44 14.25 -2.15 -9.10
C ALA A 44 14.87 -2.93 -7.93
N ASP A 45 15.94 -2.43 -7.32
CA ASP A 45 16.58 -3.01 -6.14
C ASP A 45 15.66 -2.98 -4.90
N VAL A 46 14.91 -1.88 -4.70
CA VAL A 46 13.89 -1.79 -3.65
C VAL A 46 12.77 -2.82 -3.89
N PHE A 47 12.34 -2.99 -5.14
CA PHE A 47 11.32 -3.98 -5.48
C PHE A 47 11.80 -5.43 -5.28
N VAL A 48 13.04 -5.73 -5.68
CA VAL A 48 13.68 -7.04 -5.44
C VAL A 48 13.77 -7.33 -3.95
N GLN A 49 14.23 -6.36 -3.16
CA GLN A 49 14.29 -6.47 -1.69
C GLN A 49 12.90 -6.77 -1.10
N PHE A 50 11.87 -6.06 -1.57
CA PHE A 50 10.49 -6.29 -1.17
C PHE A 50 10.05 -7.74 -1.47
N LYS A 51 10.25 -8.24 -2.70
CA LYS A 51 9.86 -9.61 -3.11
C LYS A 51 10.57 -10.69 -2.26
N GLU A 52 11.87 -10.52 -2.01
CA GLU A 52 12.63 -11.44 -1.17
C GLU A 52 12.10 -11.51 0.26
N GLN A 53 11.65 -10.37 0.81
CA GLN A 53 11.11 -10.30 2.16
C GLN A 53 9.72 -10.90 2.26
N VAL A 54 8.82 -10.57 1.33
CA VAL A 54 7.46 -11.11 1.28
C VAL A 54 7.48 -12.63 1.18
N SER A 55 8.34 -13.22 0.32
CA SER A 55 8.42 -14.67 0.14
C SER A 55 8.80 -15.46 1.40
N LYS A 56 9.34 -14.79 2.42
CA LYS A 56 9.82 -15.41 3.68
C LYS A 56 8.97 -15.05 4.89
N SER A 57 8.01 -14.13 4.73
CA SER A 57 7.27 -13.52 5.84
C SER A 57 5.81 -13.94 5.83
N LYS A 58 5.18 -13.95 6.99
CA LYS A 58 3.72 -14.13 7.10
C LYS A 58 3.01 -12.80 6.92
N ASP A 59 1.74 -12.81 6.52
CA ASP A 59 0.91 -11.60 6.33
C ASP A 59 0.98 -10.63 7.52
N ARG A 60 0.96 -11.16 8.75
CA ARG A 60 1.07 -10.35 9.97
C ARG A 60 2.41 -9.60 10.05
N GLU A 61 3.50 -10.24 9.67
CA GLU A 61 4.85 -9.66 9.68
C GLU A 61 4.99 -8.62 8.57
N ILE A 62 4.45 -8.93 7.39
CA ILE A 62 4.36 -8.01 6.25
C ILE A 62 3.58 -6.75 6.66
N TYR A 63 2.43 -6.93 7.30
CA TYR A 63 1.58 -5.83 7.76
C TYR A 63 2.31 -4.95 8.77
N GLN A 64 2.88 -5.58 9.80
CA GLN A 64 3.58 -4.85 10.85
C GLN A 64 4.75 -4.04 10.29
N LYS A 65 5.51 -4.62 9.36
CA LYS A 65 6.62 -3.94 8.71
C LYS A 65 6.15 -2.80 7.80
N GLY A 66 5.08 -3.01 7.03
CA GLY A 66 4.47 -1.98 6.20
C GLY A 66 4.05 -0.75 7.01
N ILE A 67 3.28 -0.97 8.09
CA ILE A 67 2.85 0.11 8.99
C ILE A 67 4.02 0.79 9.70
N GLU A 68 5.02 0.03 10.17
CA GLU A 68 6.18 0.61 10.83
C GLU A 68 6.95 1.56 9.91
N LEU A 69 7.11 1.19 8.64
CA LEU A 69 7.79 2.02 7.64
C LEU A 69 6.96 3.26 7.27
N ILE A 70 5.66 3.10 7.04
CA ILE A 70 4.75 4.23 6.77
C ILE A 70 4.73 5.21 7.94
N ASN A 71 4.78 4.73 9.18
CA ASN A 71 4.82 5.60 10.36
C ASN A 71 6.13 6.38 10.56
N LYS A 72 7.18 6.08 9.80
CA LYS A 72 8.41 6.89 9.74
C LYS A 72 8.34 8.01 8.70
N CYS A 73 7.30 8.01 7.87
CA CYS A 73 7.10 8.98 6.80
C CYS A 73 6.37 10.23 7.32
N THR A 74 6.38 11.29 6.51
CA THR A 74 5.57 12.50 6.75
C THR A 74 4.08 12.21 6.57
N ASP A 75 3.22 13.05 7.13
CA ASP A 75 1.76 12.87 6.98
C ASP A 75 1.30 13.00 5.52
N ASP A 76 1.96 13.83 4.72
CA ASP A 76 1.70 13.92 3.28
C ASP A 76 2.04 12.61 2.55
N GLU A 77 3.18 11.99 2.86
CA GLU A 77 3.57 10.69 2.28
C GLU A 77 2.65 9.55 2.75
N LYS A 78 2.27 9.54 4.03
CA LYS A 78 1.28 8.57 4.53
C LYS A 78 -0.04 8.72 3.77
N LEU A 79 -0.50 9.96 3.59
CA LEU A 79 -1.73 10.27 2.89
C LEU A 79 -1.68 9.79 1.43
N ASP A 80 -0.56 10.03 0.74
CA ASP A 80 -0.36 9.55 -0.64
C ASP A 80 -0.36 8.01 -0.71
N ALA A 81 0.27 7.32 0.24
CA ALA A 81 0.21 5.87 0.32
C ALA A 81 -1.23 5.36 0.44
N PHE A 82 -2.03 5.94 1.34
CA PHE A 82 -3.42 5.53 1.51
C PHE A 82 -4.34 5.91 0.35
N VAL A 83 -4.01 6.96 -0.41
CA VAL A 83 -4.70 7.28 -1.67
C VAL A 83 -4.52 6.16 -2.69
N HIS A 84 -3.34 5.56 -2.79
CA HIS A 84 -3.11 4.39 -3.66
C HIS A 84 -3.97 3.20 -3.24
N LEU A 85 -3.94 2.84 -1.95
CA LEU A 85 -4.75 1.72 -1.44
C LEU A 85 -6.25 1.96 -1.64
N TYR A 86 -6.73 3.19 -1.39
CA TYR A 86 -8.12 3.57 -1.60
C TYR A 86 -8.54 3.36 -3.05
N LYS A 87 -7.79 3.94 -4.00
CA LYS A 87 -8.08 3.82 -5.45
C LYS A 87 -8.03 2.38 -5.94
N MET A 88 -7.12 1.56 -5.40
CA MET A 88 -7.05 0.14 -5.72
C MET A 88 -8.29 -0.61 -5.22
N SER A 89 -8.73 -0.33 -3.99
CA SER A 89 -9.93 -0.94 -3.43
C SER A 89 -11.21 -0.61 -4.20
N GLU A 90 -11.27 0.53 -4.91
CA GLU A 90 -12.41 0.91 -5.74
C GLU A 90 -12.40 0.30 -7.16
N ALA A 91 -11.23 -0.15 -7.65
CA ALA A 91 -11.01 -0.42 -9.07
C ALA A 91 -11.83 -1.59 -9.64
N ASP A 92 -12.10 -2.62 -8.85
CA ASP A 92 -12.74 -3.86 -9.33
C ASP A 92 -14.26 -3.92 -9.11
N GLY A 93 -14.89 -2.79 -8.69
CA GLY A 93 -16.34 -2.67 -8.53
C GLY A 93 -16.95 -3.54 -7.41
N THR A 94 -16.17 -4.44 -6.81
CA THR A 94 -16.50 -5.25 -5.64
C THR A 94 -15.39 -5.10 -4.62
N VAL A 95 -15.60 -4.28 -3.59
CA VAL A 95 -14.62 -4.14 -2.52
C VAL A 95 -14.75 -5.31 -1.56
N HIS A 96 -13.69 -6.09 -1.37
CA HIS A 96 -13.73 -7.19 -0.42
C HIS A 96 -13.68 -6.66 1.03
N VAL A 97 -14.48 -7.24 1.92
CA VAL A 97 -14.55 -6.83 3.34
C VAL A 97 -13.17 -6.89 4.02
N LYS A 98 -12.28 -7.78 3.57
CA LYS A 98 -10.90 -7.87 4.08
C LYS A 98 -10.05 -6.67 3.65
N GLU A 99 -10.18 -6.22 2.41
CA GLU A 99 -9.48 -5.04 1.88
C GLU A 99 -9.94 -3.76 2.58
N VAL A 100 -11.26 -3.57 2.72
CA VAL A 100 -11.83 -2.45 3.48
C VAL A 100 -11.29 -2.43 4.91
N ARG A 101 -11.25 -3.60 5.56
CA ARG A 101 -10.75 -3.72 6.92
C ARG A 101 -9.26 -3.38 7.01
N LEU A 102 -8.46 -3.89 6.07
CA LEU A 102 -7.03 -3.57 5.99
C LEU A 102 -6.82 -2.06 5.82
N LEU A 103 -7.51 -1.43 4.87
CA LEU A 103 -7.41 -0.01 4.59
C LEU A 103 -7.76 0.84 5.80
N LEU A 104 -8.97 0.66 6.37
CA LEU A 104 -9.44 1.46 7.50
C LEU A 104 -8.57 1.27 8.74
N TYR A 105 -8.10 0.04 8.99
CA TYR A 105 -7.22 -0.23 10.12
C TYR A 105 -5.85 0.41 9.91
N SER A 106 -5.29 0.35 8.70
CA SER A 106 -4.01 0.97 8.37
C SER A 106 -4.03 2.49 8.50
N ILE A 107 -5.09 3.14 8.00
CA ILE A 107 -5.31 4.58 8.14
C ILE A 107 -5.34 4.97 9.62
N LYS A 108 -6.10 4.24 10.44
CA LYS A 108 -6.16 4.46 11.88
C LYS A 108 -4.80 4.26 12.57
N MET A 109 -4.02 3.26 12.17
CA MET A 109 -2.70 2.98 12.75
C MET A 109 -1.62 3.96 12.31
N ALA A 110 -1.87 4.73 11.25
CA ALA A 110 -0.98 5.77 10.77
C ALA A 110 -1.34 7.19 11.25
N ASP A 111 -2.41 7.29 12.06
CA ASP A 111 -2.95 8.55 12.58
C ASP A 111 -3.36 9.54 11.46
N ILE A 112 -3.98 9.00 10.40
CA ILE A 112 -4.49 9.77 9.26
C ILE A 112 -6.03 9.77 9.29
N GLU A 113 -6.64 10.89 8.91
CA GLU A 113 -8.09 10.99 8.76
C GLU A 113 -8.55 10.40 7.43
N PHE A 114 -9.53 9.49 7.48
CA PHE A 114 -10.06 8.83 6.28
C PHE A 114 -10.63 9.84 5.26
N ASN A 115 -11.27 10.90 5.74
CA ASN A 115 -11.84 11.94 4.87
C ASN A 115 -10.76 12.67 4.07
N ASP A 116 -9.56 12.82 4.61
CA ASP A 116 -8.44 13.44 3.90
C ASP A 116 -7.95 12.55 2.75
N VAL A 117 -7.95 11.22 2.96
CA VAL A 117 -7.64 10.24 1.92
C VAL A 117 -8.63 10.35 0.76
N VAL A 118 -9.94 10.35 1.06
CA VAL A 118 -10.99 10.48 0.04
C VAL A 118 -10.89 11.83 -0.68
N ALA A 119 -10.67 12.91 0.07
CA ALA A 119 -10.53 14.26 -0.50
C ALA A 119 -9.31 14.35 -1.44
N ARG A 120 -8.14 13.79 -1.08
CA ARG A 120 -6.97 13.82 -1.95
C ARG A 120 -7.12 12.89 -3.16
N ALA A 121 -7.75 11.73 -2.99
CA ALA A 121 -8.00 10.79 -4.08
C ALA A 121 -8.89 11.37 -5.18
N THR A 122 -9.90 12.16 -4.80
CA THR A 122 -10.82 12.83 -5.75
C THR A 122 -10.17 14.01 -6.49
N GLN A 123 -9.17 14.65 -5.89
CA GLN A 123 -8.42 15.75 -6.52
C GLN A 123 -7.38 15.25 -7.54
N THR A 124 -6.80 14.08 -7.30
CA THR A 124 -5.87 13.44 -8.24
C THR A 124 -6.65 12.56 -9.22
N LYS A 125 -7.03 13.10 -10.39
CA LYS A 125 -7.51 12.25 -11.50
C LYS A 125 -6.39 11.31 -11.93
N SER A 126 -6.69 10.00 -11.94
CA SER A 126 -5.81 8.93 -12.42
C SER A 126 -5.39 9.11 -13.88
#